data_AF-A0A7R7XSU3-F1
#
_entry.id   AF-A0A7R7XSU3-F1
#
_cell.length_a   1.000
_cell.length_b   1.000
_cell.length_c   1.000
_cell.angle_alpha   90.00
_cell.angle_beta   90.00
_cell.angle_gamma   90.00
#
_symmetry.space_group_name_H-M   'P 1'
#
loop_
_entity.id
_entity.type
_entity.pdbx_description
1 polymer ?
#
loop_
_entity_poly.entity_id
_entity_poly.type
_entity_poly.pdbx_seq_one_letter_code
_entity_poly.pdbx_strand_id
1 'polypeptide(L)'
;MAGSSTLAFSIDEHPMYVYAIDGRYIEPLLVNAIQIPTGSRYSVLVELKQDEPARDYTIRAAQHGLNQIINGTATMSYDSSQPPRQPSLPYITEVGNATTPQVVFLNESLVVPFPVQLPSRSVNQTYILNIEHFHAAYRWQLGESSYPIAYEDGPPALFNSSSIPFPNSVSTLHDTWVDIIFNVSHGNQPGHPMHKHSNKYYVIGYGHTPFTYSYVAEAMEHIPEQFNFDHPQLRDTFSTPVAPGPLGAWLAIRYNVVNPGPFLLH
;
A
#
# COMPACT_ATOMS: atom_id res chain seq x y z
N MET A 1 -6.11 5.20 -15.77
CA MET A 1 -6.03 3.77 -15.39
C MET A 1 -5.11 3.49 -14.20
N ALA A 2 -4.08 4.31 -13.91
CA ALA A 2 -3.16 4.06 -12.79
C ALA A 2 -3.72 4.34 -11.38
N GLY A 3 -4.82 5.10 -11.22
CA GLY A 3 -5.27 5.57 -9.90
C GLY A 3 -5.94 4.53 -8.97
N SER A 4 -6.42 3.39 -9.49
CA SER A 4 -7.07 2.34 -8.68
C SER A 4 -6.52 0.94 -8.94
N SER A 5 -5.41 0.83 -9.68
CA SER A 5 -4.85 -0.45 -10.11
C SER A 5 -4.04 -1.10 -8.99
N THR A 6 -4.32 -2.37 -8.73
CA THR A 6 -3.49 -3.25 -7.91
C THR A 6 -3.22 -4.50 -8.73
N LEU A 7 -1.95 -4.77 -9.04
CA LEU A 7 -1.59 -5.94 -9.83
C LEU A 7 -1.33 -7.12 -8.91
N ALA A 8 -1.96 -8.26 -9.16
CA ALA A 8 -1.48 -9.54 -8.68
C ALA A 8 -0.33 -10.00 -9.60
N PHE A 9 0.81 -10.33 -9.00
CA PHE A 9 1.99 -10.84 -9.69
C PHE A 9 2.34 -12.25 -9.20
N SER A 10 2.65 -13.15 -10.13
CA SER A 10 3.16 -14.49 -9.82
C SER A 10 4.02 -15.02 -10.96
N ILE A 11 4.83 -16.03 -10.65
CA ILE A 11 5.53 -16.85 -11.64
C ILE A 11 5.00 -18.27 -11.50
N ASP A 12 4.46 -18.82 -12.59
CA ASP A 12 3.86 -20.15 -12.57
C ASP A 12 4.85 -21.19 -12.03
N GLU A 13 4.40 -22.03 -11.10
CA GLU A 13 5.17 -23.09 -10.45
C GLU A 13 6.44 -22.65 -9.69
N HIS A 14 6.64 -21.35 -9.49
CA HIS A 14 7.79 -20.79 -8.77
C HIS A 14 7.34 -19.96 -7.57
N PRO A 15 7.39 -20.49 -6.34
CA PRO A 15 7.23 -19.65 -5.17
C PRO A 15 8.38 -18.65 -5.07
N MET A 16 8.10 -17.52 -4.43
CA MET A 16 8.97 -16.37 -4.34
C MET A 16 9.21 -16.02 -2.88
N TYR A 17 10.46 -15.72 -2.52
CA TYR A 17 10.78 -15.11 -1.23
C TYR A 17 10.71 -13.60 -1.38
N VAL A 18 9.71 -12.95 -0.78
CA VAL A 18 9.67 -11.49 -0.64
C VAL A 18 10.66 -11.11 0.45
N TYR A 19 11.68 -10.32 0.11
CA TYR A 19 12.77 -9.98 1.06
C TYR A 19 12.95 -8.47 1.24
N ALA A 20 12.34 -7.64 0.40
CA ALA A 20 12.32 -6.20 0.59
C ALA A 20 11.03 -5.57 0.08
N ILE A 21 10.59 -4.50 0.75
CA ILE A 21 9.44 -3.70 0.36
C ILE A 21 9.79 -2.20 0.45
N ASP A 22 9.44 -1.45 -0.58
CA ASP A 22 9.70 -0.01 -0.74
C ASP A 22 11.17 0.38 -0.52
N GLY A 23 12.11 -0.52 -0.86
CA GLY A 23 13.54 -0.30 -0.71
C GLY A 23 14.09 -0.59 0.69
N ARG A 24 13.37 -1.33 1.53
CA ARG A 24 13.83 -1.79 2.85
C ARG A 24 13.69 -3.29 2.99
N TYR A 25 14.69 -3.91 3.63
CA TYR A 25 14.66 -5.34 3.90
C TYR A 25 13.59 -5.70 4.94
N ILE A 26 13.06 -6.90 4.80
CA ILE A 26 12.15 -7.55 5.73
C ILE A 26 12.68 -8.95 6.05
N GLU A 27 12.16 -9.58 7.09
CA GLU A 27 12.32 -11.03 7.25
C GLU A 27 11.66 -11.73 6.06
N PRO A 28 12.38 -12.61 5.31
CA PRO A 28 11.86 -13.16 4.08
C PRO A 28 10.59 -14.00 4.27
N LEU A 29 9.59 -13.77 3.41
CA LEU A 29 8.33 -14.52 3.39
C LEU A 29 8.20 -15.30 2.08
N LEU A 30 7.98 -16.61 2.17
CA LEU A 30 7.73 -17.46 1.01
C LEU A 30 6.26 -17.40 0.59
N VAL A 31 5.99 -17.00 -0.64
CA VAL A 31 4.65 -16.81 -1.19
C VAL A 31 4.56 -17.31 -2.62
N ASN A 32 3.35 -17.54 -3.13
CA ASN A 32 3.12 -17.88 -4.53
C ASN A 32 2.78 -16.64 -5.37
N ALA A 33 2.18 -15.62 -4.75
CA ALA A 33 1.77 -14.39 -5.42
C ALA A 33 1.86 -13.18 -4.49
N ILE A 34 1.98 -11.99 -5.07
CA ILE A 34 1.97 -10.71 -4.36
C ILE A 34 0.95 -9.77 -5.01
N GLN A 35 0.26 -8.97 -4.19
CA GLN A 35 -0.48 -7.81 -4.68
C GLN A 35 0.41 -6.59 -4.62
N ILE A 36 0.47 -5.83 -5.71
CA ILE A 36 1.31 -4.66 -5.87
C ILE A 36 0.40 -3.46 -6.06
N PRO A 37 0.06 -2.75 -4.96
CA PRO A 37 -0.63 -1.47 -5.05
C PRO A 37 0.21 -0.45 -5.80
N THR A 38 -0.46 0.50 -6.44
CA THR A 38 0.21 1.62 -7.12
C THR A 38 1.15 2.36 -6.16
N GLY A 39 2.38 2.63 -6.60
CA GLY A 39 3.42 3.27 -5.80
C GLY A 39 4.27 2.34 -4.93
N SER A 40 3.83 1.10 -4.67
CA SER A 40 4.60 0.13 -3.89
C SER A 40 5.67 -0.57 -4.73
N ARG A 41 6.78 -1.00 -4.09
CA ARG A 41 7.83 -1.81 -4.73
C ARG A 41 8.15 -3.03 -3.88
N TYR A 42 8.30 -4.18 -4.52
CA TYR A 42 8.68 -5.42 -3.85
C TYR A 42 9.95 -5.97 -4.52
N SER A 43 10.84 -6.55 -3.72
CA SER A 43 11.96 -7.34 -4.23
C SER A 43 11.77 -8.78 -3.82
N VAL A 44 11.87 -9.67 -4.80
CA VAL A 44 11.68 -11.11 -4.63
C VAL A 44 12.91 -11.88 -5.07
N LEU A 45 13.19 -12.99 -4.37
CA LEU A 45 14.11 -14.02 -4.81
C LEU A 45 13.29 -15.20 -5.31
N VAL A 46 13.73 -15.79 -6.42
CA VAL A 46 13.07 -16.93 -7.06
C VAL A 46 14.09 -18.04 -7.17
N GLU A 47 13.80 -19.18 -6.56
CA GLU A 47 14.64 -20.36 -6.66
C GLU A 47 14.38 -21.06 -8.00
N LEU A 48 15.45 -21.36 -8.73
CA LEU A 48 15.34 -22.07 -10.00
C LEU A 48 15.30 -23.59 -9.77
N LYS A 49 14.41 -24.29 -10.47
CA LYS A 49 14.23 -25.73 -10.37
C LYS A 49 15.30 -26.49 -11.16
N GLN A 50 16.50 -26.60 -10.58
CA GLN A 50 17.65 -27.23 -11.24
C GLN A 50 17.48 -28.73 -11.50
N ASP A 51 16.61 -29.41 -10.74
CA ASP A 51 16.35 -30.84 -10.86
C ASP A 51 15.23 -31.18 -11.87
N GLU A 52 14.59 -30.18 -12.47
CA GLU A 52 13.57 -30.36 -13.50
C GLU A 52 14.15 -30.10 -14.92
N PRO A 53 13.62 -30.74 -15.98
CA PRO A 53 14.00 -30.40 -17.34
C PRO A 53 13.76 -28.92 -17.64
N ALA A 54 14.76 -28.25 -18.22
CA ALA A 54 14.68 -26.86 -18.63
C ALA A 54 13.47 -26.64 -19.55
N ARG A 55 12.59 -25.72 -19.15
CA ARG A 55 11.33 -25.39 -19.84
C ARG A 55 10.93 -23.94 -19.57
N ASP A 56 9.87 -23.53 -20.25
CA ASP A 56 9.29 -22.20 -20.12
C ASP A 56 8.22 -22.18 -19.01
N TYR A 57 8.20 -21.08 -18.25
CA TYR A 57 7.19 -20.78 -17.25
C TYR A 57 6.58 -19.41 -17.51
N THR A 58 5.28 -19.27 -17.29
CA THR A 58 4.59 -17.99 -17.50
C THR A 58 4.77 -17.09 -16.28
N ILE A 59 5.24 -15.86 -16.51
CA ILE A 59 5.16 -14.75 -15.57
C ILE A 59 3.83 -14.04 -15.80
N ARG A 60 3.08 -13.78 -14.73
CA ARG A 60 1.73 -13.18 -14.81
C ARG A 60 1.67 -11.90 -14.01
N ALA A 61 1.07 -10.87 -14.61
CA ALA A 61 0.66 -9.64 -13.95
C ALA A 61 -0.78 -9.35 -14.36
N ALA A 62 -1.72 -9.47 -13.43
CA ALA A 62 -3.14 -9.27 -13.69
C ALA A 62 -3.73 -8.26 -12.72
N GLN A 63 -4.63 -7.41 -13.21
CA GLN A 63 -5.41 -6.53 -12.36
C GLN A 63 -6.22 -7.37 -11.36
N HIS A 64 -6.09 -7.04 -10.08
CA HIS A 64 -6.86 -7.61 -8.99
C HIS A 64 -7.91 -6.59 -8.51
N GLY A 65 -9.18 -7.02 -8.40
CA GLY A 65 -10.30 -6.21 -7.94
C GLY A 65 -11.39 -5.98 -8.99
N LEU A 66 -12.34 -5.08 -8.70
CA LEU A 66 -13.55 -4.83 -9.50
C LEU A 66 -13.32 -3.94 -10.74
N ASN A 67 -12.09 -3.48 -10.94
CA ASN A 67 -11.74 -2.61 -12.06
C ASN A 67 -11.74 -3.39 -13.40
N GLN A 68 -11.51 -2.66 -14.49
CA GLN A 68 -11.34 -3.25 -15.82
C GLN A 68 -10.30 -4.39 -15.79
N ILE A 69 -10.65 -5.52 -16.42
CA ILE A 69 -9.75 -6.67 -16.58
C ILE A 69 -8.62 -6.26 -17.52
N ILE A 70 -7.42 -6.17 -16.97
CA ILE A 70 -6.17 -5.89 -17.67
C ILE A 70 -5.16 -6.92 -17.17
N ASN A 71 -4.56 -7.68 -18.07
CA ASN A 71 -3.53 -8.66 -17.76
C ASN A 71 -2.37 -8.54 -18.75
N GLY A 72 -1.21 -9.02 -18.31
CA GLY A 72 -0.01 -9.15 -19.11
C GLY A 72 0.72 -10.41 -18.71
N THR A 73 1.34 -11.06 -19.67
CA THR A 73 2.18 -12.23 -19.45
C THR A 73 3.56 -12.04 -20.07
N ALA A 74 4.54 -12.72 -19.50
CA ALA A 74 5.87 -12.87 -20.08
C ALA A 74 6.34 -14.31 -19.88
N THR A 75 7.44 -14.69 -20.53
CA THR A 75 8.02 -16.04 -20.42
C THR A 75 9.32 -15.98 -19.64
N MET A 76 9.43 -16.77 -18.58
CA MET A 76 10.69 -17.13 -17.95
C MET A 76 11.18 -18.43 -18.60
N SER A 77 12.26 -18.36 -19.37
CA SER A 77 12.82 -19.49 -20.10
C SER A 77 14.08 -20.00 -19.41
N TYR A 78 14.14 -21.30 -19.15
CA TYR A 78 15.37 -21.95 -18.70
C TYR A 78 16.18 -22.33 -19.94
N ASP A 79 17.47 -22.00 -19.94
CA ASP A 79 18.35 -22.23 -21.08
C ASP A 79 18.37 -23.72 -21.46
N SER A 80 17.92 -24.02 -22.68
CA SER A 80 18.07 -25.34 -23.30
C SER A 80 17.98 -25.27 -24.82
N SER A 81 18.62 -26.22 -25.49
CA SER A 81 18.61 -26.33 -26.95
C SER A 81 17.23 -26.67 -27.54
N GLN A 82 16.32 -27.24 -26.74
CA GLN A 82 14.93 -27.55 -27.10
C GLN A 82 14.02 -27.57 -25.86
N PRO A 83 13.50 -26.42 -25.38
CA PRO A 83 12.63 -26.41 -24.23
C PRO A 83 11.31 -27.14 -24.54
N PRO A 84 10.84 -28.07 -23.67
CA PRO A 84 9.52 -28.67 -23.79
C PRO A 84 8.45 -27.58 -23.78
N ARG A 85 7.61 -27.55 -24.82
CA ARG A 85 6.43 -26.67 -24.88
C ARG A 85 5.28 -27.28 -24.08
N GLN A 86 5.44 -27.36 -22.76
CA GLN A 86 4.36 -27.70 -21.85
C GLN A 86 3.82 -26.42 -21.21
N PRO A 87 2.48 -26.21 -21.18
CA PRO A 87 1.90 -25.09 -20.44
C PRO A 87 2.25 -25.18 -18.95
N SER A 88 2.64 -24.05 -18.36
CA SER A 88 2.87 -23.93 -16.92
C SER A 88 1.57 -23.90 -16.12
N LEU A 89 1.63 -24.33 -14.86
CA LEU A 89 0.48 -24.31 -13.96
C LEU A 89 0.37 -22.95 -13.24
N PRO A 90 -0.75 -22.22 -13.42
CA PRO A 90 -0.89 -20.88 -12.87
C PRO A 90 -1.15 -20.85 -11.37
N TYR A 91 -0.54 -19.88 -10.67
CA TYR A 91 -0.95 -19.50 -9.31
C TYR A 91 -2.08 -18.48 -9.29
N ILE A 92 -2.16 -17.61 -10.30
CA ILE A 92 -3.22 -16.60 -10.43
C ILE A 92 -3.98 -16.75 -11.74
N THR A 93 -5.27 -16.42 -11.68
CA THR A 93 -6.17 -16.31 -12.83
C THR A 93 -5.91 -15.02 -13.62
N GLU A 94 -6.54 -14.88 -14.79
CA GLU A 94 -6.46 -13.66 -15.62
C GLU A 94 -7.05 -12.40 -14.96
N VAL A 95 -7.72 -12.56 -13.81
CA VAL A 95 -8.26 -11.47 -12.97
C VAL A 95 -7.54 -11.37 -11.61
N GLY A 96 -6.35 -11.97 -11.50
CA GLY A 96 -5.49 -11.84 -10.33
C GLY A 96 -5.93 -12.62 -9.09
N ASN A 97 -6.97 -13.45 -9.17
CA ASN A 97 -7.39 -14.33 -8.07
C ASN A 97 -6.56 -15.61 -8.01
N ALA A 98 -6.38 -16.17 -6.82
CA ALA A 98 -5.80 -17.50 -6.61
C ALA A 98 -6.53 -18.57 -7.45
N THR A 99 -5.77 -19.45 -8.10
CA THR A 99 -6.32 -20.58 -8.88
C THR A 99 -6.78 -21.73 -7.99
N THR A 100 -6.15 -21.90 -6.83
CA THR A 100 -6.51 -22.92 -5.83
C THR A 100 -6.41 -22.35 -4.40
N PRO A 101 -7.06 -22.97 -3.40
CA PRO A 101 -6.94 -22.57 -2.00
C PRO A 101 -5.53 -22.70 -1.41
N GLN A 102 -4.62 -23.43 -2.06
CA GLN A 102 -3.24 -23.63 -1.61
C GLN A 102 -2.31 -22.49 -2.03
N VAL A 103 -2.74 -21.63 -2.96
CA VAL A 103 -1.96 -20.47 -3.41
C VAL A 103 -1.89 -19.45 -2.28
N VAL A 104 -0.68 -19.19 -1.79
CA VAL A 104 -0.42 -18.23 -0.71
C VAL A 104 -0.08 -16.87 -1.32
N PHE A 105 -0.94 -15.88 -1.07
CA PHE A 105 -0.61 -14.48 -1.31
C PHE A 105 0.17 -13.90 -0.12
N LEU A 106 1.03 -12.92 -0.38
CA LEU A 106 1.66 -12.14 0.69
C LEU A 106 0.60 -11.54 1.62
N ASN A 107 0.71 -11.87 2.90
CA ASN A 107 -0.07 -11.24 3.97
C ASN A 107 0.75 -10.12 4.60
N GLU A 108 0.35 -8.87 4.37
CA GLU A 108 1.00 -7.67 4.90
C GLU A 108 1.09 -7.65 6.44
N SER A 109 0.18 -8.35 7.15
CA SER A 109 0.21 -8.41 8.62
C SER A 109 1.36 -9.27 9.17
N LEU A 110 1.96 -10.13 8.34
CA LEU A 110 3.08 -11.01 8.73
C LEU A 110 4.45 -10.39 8.40
N VAL A 111 4.48 -9.22 7.76
CA VAL A 111 5.73 -8.57 7.39
C VAL A 111 6.42 -7.98 8.62
N VAL A 112 7.67 -8.41 8.84
CA VAL A 112 8.55 -7.90 9.90
C VAL A 112 9.74 -7.17 9.25
N PRO A 113 9.92 -5.86 9.47
CA PRO A 113 11.06 -5.13 8.92
C PRO A 113 12.42 -5.60 9.45
N PHE A 114 13.46 -5.52 8.62
CA PHE A 114 14.82 -5.87 9.00
C PHE A 114 15.82 -4.74 8.64
N PRO A 115 16.51 -4.11 9.61
CA PRO A 115 16.22 -4.20 11.04
C PRO A 115 14.88 -3.53 11.38
N VAL A 116 14.27 -3.96 12.48
CA VAL A 116 13.10 -3.29 13.05
C VAL A 116 13.48 -1.87 13.48
N GLN A 117 12.67 -0.90 13.09
CA GLN A 117 12.75 0.48 13.56
C GLN A 117 11.43 0.83 14.23
N LEU A 118 11.50 1.47 15.39
CA LEU A 118 10.32 1.80 16.18
C LEU A 118 10.04 3.30 16.12
N PRO A 119 8.78 3.71 15.91
CA PRO A 119 8.39 5.08 16.11
C PRO A 119 8.39 5.45 17.60
N SER A 120 8.35 6.75 17.90
CA SER A 120 8.04 7.19 19.27
C SER A 120 6.69 6.64 19.72
N ARG A 121 6.57 6.29 21.00
CA ARG A 121 5.29 5.93 21.64
C ARG A 121 4.43 7.18 21.89
N SER A 122 5.05 8.33 22.14
CA SER A 122 4.35 9.62 22.23
C SER A 122 4.16 10.27 20.86
N VAL A 123 3.07 11.00 20.70
CA VAL A 123 2.72 11.78 19.51
C VAL A 123 2.47 13.23 19.91
N ASN A 124 2.83 14.18 19.05
CA ASN A 124 2.65 15.60 19.28
C ASN A 124 1.40 16.15 18.57
N GLN A 125 1.09 15.65 17.38
CA GLN A 125 -0.05 16.09 16.58
C GLN A 125 -0.73 14.90 15.92
N THR A 126 -2.06 14.93 15.84
CA THR A 126 -2.85 13.91 15.16
C THR A 126 -3.78 14.58 14.18
N TYR A 127 -3.83 14.07 12.95
CA TYR A 127 -4.75 14.49 11.91
C TYR A 127 -5.63 13.32 11.48
N ILE A 128 -6.94 13.54 11.44
CA ILE A 128 -7.89 12.58 10.87
C ILE A 128 -8.32 13.16 9.52
N LEU A 129 -7.99 12.46 8.45
CA LEU A 129 -8.29 12.86 7.08
C LEU A 129 -9.34 11.92 6.50
N ASN A 130 -10.56 12.41 6.30
CA ASN A 130 -11.64 11.60 5.75
C ASN A 130 -11.45 11.40 4.24
N ILE A 131 -11.66 10.17 3.77
CA ILE A 131 -11.65 9.80 2.35
C ILE A 131 -13.08 9.46 1.92
N GLU A 132 -13.66 10.33 1.10
CA GLU A 132 -15.04 10.22 0.63
C GLU A 132 -15.20 10.88 -0.75
N HIS A 133 -16.38 10.75 -1.34
CA HIS A 133 -16.74 11.55 -2.52
C HIS A 133 -17.06 13.00 -2.13
N PHE A 134 -16.54 13.95 -2.91
CA PHE A 134 -16.69 15.39 -2.66
C PHE A 134 -17.70 16.03 -3.61
N HIS A 135 -18.93 16.25 -3.14
CA HIS A 135 -20.08 16.82 -3.87
C HIS A 135 -20.54 16.07 -5.14
N ALA A 136 -19.70 15.23 -5.73
CA ALA A 136 -19.95 14.46 -6.94
C ALA A 136 -19.26 13.10 -6.85
N ALA A 137 -19.85 12.09 -7.49
CA ALA A 137 -19.37 10.69 -7.42
C ALA A 137 -18.00 10.43 -8.09
N TYR A 138 -17.43 11.41 -8.78
CA TYR A 138 -16.14 11.29 -9.49
C TYR A 138 -15.04 12.16 -8.87
N ARG A 139 -15.32 12.88 -7.78
CA ARG A 139 -14.35 13.70 -7.06
C ARG A 139 -14.13 13.09 -5.70
N TRP A 140 -12.87 12.96 -5.31
CA TRP A 140 -12.48 12.49 -3.98
C TRP A 140 -12.06 13.67 -3.10
N GLN A 141 -12.38 13.60 -1.82
CA GLN A 141 -11.77 14.43 -0.78
C GLN A 141 -10.75 13.62 0.01
N LEU A 142 -9.76 14.34 0.56
CA LEU A 142 -8.91 13.86 1.64
C LEU A 142 -8.92 14.96 2.71
N GLY A 143 -9.49 14.66 3.88
CA GLY A 143 -9.77 15.69 4.90
C GLY A 143 -11.12 16.36 4.65
N GLU A 144 -11.12 17.67 4.39
CA GLU A 144 -12.35 18.47 4.28
C GLU A 144 -12.62 18.99 2.86
N SER A 145 -11.76 18.68 1.88
CA SER A 145 -11.92 19.18 0.50
C SER A 145 -11.28 18.28 -0.55
N SER A 146 -11.66 18.52 -1.80
CA SER A 146 -11.01 17.96 -2.99
C SER A 146 -9.96 18.94 -3.49
N TYR A 147 -8.75 18.45 -3.75
CA TYR A 147 -7.62 19.25 -4.21
C TYR A 147 -7.93 19.95 -5.56
N PRO A 148 -8.02 21.29 -5.60
CA PRO A 148 -8.30 22.04 -6.82
C PRO A 148 -7.11 22.05 -7.78
N ILE A 149 -7.35 21.66 -9.04
CA ILE A 149 -6.30 21.69 -10.08
C ILE A 149 -5.74 23.10 -10.33
N ALA A 150 -6.50 24.16 -10.03
CA ALA A 150 -6.05 25.55 -10.17
C ALA A 150 -4.88 25.91 -9.24
N TYR A 151 -4.61 25.11 -8.20
CA TYR A 151 -3.42 25.30 -7.36
C TYR A 151 -2.12 24.92 -8.09
N GLU A 152 -2.20 24.09 -9.13
CA GLU A 152 -1.05 23.74 -9.97
C GLU A 152 -0.59 24.91 -10.86
N ASP A 153 -1.48 25.88 -11.13
CA ASP A 153 -1.16 27.10 -11.88
C ASP A 153 -0.60 28.23 -10.99
N GLY A 154 -0.65 28.04 -9.66
CA GLY A 154 -0.21 29.02 -8.67
C GLY A 154 1.31 29.01 -8.43
N PRO A 155 1.85 29.98 -7.66
CA PRO A 155 3.24 29.93 -7.25
C PRO A 155 3.51 28.66 -6.42
N PRO A 156 4.65 27.97 -6.61
CA PRO A 156 4.95 26.75 -5.87
C PRO A 156 4.90 26.98 -4.36
N ALA A 157 4.27 26.06 -3.63
CA ALA A 157 4.13 26.14 -2.17
C ALA A 157 5.48 26.29 -1.44
N LEU A 158 6.58 25.85 -2.06
CA LEU A 158 7.93 26.00 -1.53
C LEU A 158 8.33 27.47 -1.36
N PHE A 159 7.88 28.34 -2.27
CA PHE A 159 8.18 29.77 -2.25
C PHE A 159 7.07 30.61 -1.63
N ASN A 160 5.84 30.10 -1.63
CA ASN A 160 4.68 30.75 -1.04
C ASN A 160 3.76 29.71 -0.38
N SER A 161 3.93 29.48 0.93
CA SER A 161 3.14 28.48 1.66
C SER A 161 1.63 28.76 1.67
N SER A 162 1.21 30.01 1.41
CA SER A 162 -0.20 30.38 1.30
C SER A 162 -0.81 30.03 -0.07
N SER A 163 -0.04 29.51 -1.03
CA SER A 163 -0.57 29.11 -2.33
C SER A 163 -1.46 27.87 -2.26
N ILE A 164 -1.26 27.03 -1.25
CA ILE A 164 -2.12 25.89 -0.92
C ILE A 164 -2.65 26.07 0.51
N PRO A 165 -3.76 26.80 0.69
CA PRO A 165 -4.31 27.06 2.02
C PRO A 165 -5.09 25.86 2.57
N PHE A 166 -5.35 25.90 3.88
CA PHE A 166 -6.39 25.08 4.50
C PHE A 166 -7.72 25.23 3.72
N PRO A 167 -8.50 24.15 3.52
CA PRO A 167 -8.32 22.78 4.06
C PRO A 167 -7.42 21.84 3.25
N ASN A 168 -6.73 22.31 2.21
CA ASN A 168 -5.89 21.48 1.34
C ASN A 168 -4.43 21.37 1.81
N SER A 169 -4.11 21.89 3.00
CA SER A 169 -2.80 21.75 3.63
C SER A 169 -2.91 21.57 5.14
N VAL A 170 -1.98 20.79 5.69
CA VAL A 170 -1.76 20.63 7.12
C VAL A 170 -0.35 21.08 7.47
N SER A 171 -0.20 21.85 8.55
CA SER A 171 1.09 22.35 9.02
C SER A 171 1.57 21.56 10.23
N THR A 172 2.78 21.04 10.17
CA THR A 172 3.39 20.25 11.24
C THR A 172 4.62 20.95 11.80
N LEU A 173 4.96 20.65 13.05
CA LEU A 173 6.15 21.21 13.70
C LEU A 173 7.37 20.33 13.43
N HIS A 174 8.50 20.95 13.12
CA HIS A 174 9.78 20.24 12.93
C HIS A 174 10.18 19.49 14.21
N ASP A 175 10.79 18.32 14.03
CA ASP A 175 11.24 17.41 15.09
C ASP A 175 10.11 16.97 16.04
N THR A 176 8.90 16.81 15.50
CA THR A 176 7.76 16.25 16.23
C THR A 176 7.24 14.98 15.58
N TRP A 177 6.56 14.15 16.37
CA TRP A 177 5.89 12.94 15.89
C TRP A 177 4.44 13.25 15.56
N VAL A 178 4.01 12.82 14.38
CA VAL A 178 2.68 13.10 13.84
C VAL A 178 2.00 11.80 13.46
N ASP A 179 0.74 11.67 13.88
CA ASP A 179 -0.19 10.65 13.38
C ASP A 179 -1.05 11.23 12.27
N ILE A 180 -1.22 10.46 11.20
CA ILE A 180 -2.25 10.70 10.19
C ILE A 180 -3.14 9.46 10.13
N ILE A 181 -4.43 9.64 10.35
CA ILE A 181 -5.45 8.62 10.21
C ILE A 181 -6.19 8.90 8.90
N PHE A 182 -6.05 8.02 7.94
CA PHE A 182 -6.87 7.99 6.74
C PHE A 182 -8.17 7.27 7.08
N ASN A 183 -9.25 8.02 7.21
CA ASN A 183 -10.55 7.49 7.61
C ASN A 183 -11.45 7.34 6.37
N VAL A 184 -11.62 6.12 5.90
CA VAL A 184 -12.61 5.77 4.89
C VAL A 184 -13.95 5.64 5.60
N SER A 185 -14.65 6.76 5.80
CA SER A 185 -15.79 6.87 6.72
C SER A 185 -17.05 6.10 6.26
N HIS A 186 -17.14 5.79 4.97
CA HIS A 186 -18.25 5.08 4.35
C HIS A 186 -17.74 3.86 3.58
N GLY A 187 -18.55 2.81 3.53
CA GLY A 187 -18.22 1.61 2.78
C GLY A 187 -18.43 1.73 1.26
N ASN A 188 -18.32 0.59 0.57
CA ASN A 188 -18.33 0.46 -0.89
C ASN A 188 -17.21 1.26 -1.57
N GLN A 189 -16.07 1.38 -0.90
CA GLN A 189 -14.90 2.08 -1.42
C GLN A 189 -13.77 1.10 -1.71
N PRO A 190 -13.00 1.32 -2.80
CA PRO A 190 -11.76 0.59 -3.03
C PRO A 190 -10.74 0.94 -1.94
N GLY A 191 -9.68 0.13 -1.83
CA GLY A 191 -8.50 0.55 -1.09
C GLY A 191 -7.82 1.71 -1.80
N HIS A 192 -7.31 2.67 -1.03
CA HIS A 192 -6.65 3.88 -1.53
C HIS A 192 -5.14 3.81 -1.20
N PRO A 193 -4.24 3.68 -2.18
CA PRO A 193 -2.80 3.69 -1.95
C PRO A 193 -2.34 5.08 -1.50
N MET A 194 -2.06 5.25 -0.21
CA MET A 194 -1.67 6.56 0.35
C MET A 194 -0.17 6.76 0.22
N HIS A 195 0.25 7.67 -0.67
CA HIS A 195 1.64 7.99 -0.90
C HIS A 195 2.03 9.31 -0.24
N LYS A 196 3.11 9.30 0.55
CA LYS A 196 3.63 10.51 1.21
C LYS A 196 5.04 10.84 0.71
N HIS A 197 5.21 12.07 0.26
CA HIS A 197 6.52 12.60 -0.12
C HIS A 197 7.41 12.88 1.12
N SER A 198 8.69 13.18 0.85
CA SER A 198 9.76 13.50 1.82
C SER A 198 10.42 12.31 2.50
N ASN A 199 9.75 11.75 3.50
CA ASN A 199 10.24 10.66 4.32
C ASN A 199 9.13 9.65 4.55
N LYS A 200 9.56 8.41 4.74
CA LYS A 200 8.70 7.27 5.02
C LYS A 200 7.94 7.45 6.34
N TYR A 201 6.87 6.69 6.48
CA TYR A 201 6.05 6.61 7.68
C TYR A 201 5.97 5.16 8.17
N TYR A 202 5.71 5.01 9.47
CA TYR A 202 5.40 3.74 10.09
C TYR A 202 3.91 3.45 9.89
N VAL A 203 3.58 2.30 9.33
CA VAL A 203 2.20 1.77 9.34
C VAL A 203 1.97 1.19 10.73
N ILE A 204 1.19 1.91 11.54
CA ILE A 204 1.01 1.58 12.96
C ILE A 204 -0.31 0.88 13.25
N GLY A 205 -1.27 0.86 12.31
CA GLY A 205 -2.52 0.12 12.47
C GLY A 205 -3.48 0.33 11.31
N TYR A 206 -4.48 -0.52 11.21
CA TYR A 206 -5.59 -0.40 10.28
C TYR A 206 -6.81 -1.19 10.77
N GLY A 207 -8.00 -0.84 10.27
CA GLY A 207 -9.25 -1.51 10.64
C GLY A 207 -10.31 -1.47 9.54
N HIS A 208 -11.34 -2.30 9.70
CA HIS A 208 -12.44 -2.50 8.73
C HIS A 208 -13.78 -1.90 9.21
N THR A 209 -13.69 -0.83 10.01
CA THR A 209 -14.80 0.04 10.41
C THR A 209 -14.33 1.49 10.31
N PRO A 210 -15.22 2.50 10.37
CA PRO A 210 -14.78 3.90 10.48
C PRO A 210 -13.98 4.13 11.77
N PHE A 211 -12.98 5.01 11.71
CA PHE A 211 -12.26 5.48 12.90
C PHE A 211 -13.13 6.49 13.64
N THR A 212 -13.47 6.20 14.90
CA THR A 212 -14.41 7.02 15.71
C THR A 212 -13.76 7.65 16.94
N TYR A 213 -12.46 7.44 17.13
CA TYR A 213 -11.67 8.01 18.22
C TYR A 213 -11.06 9.35 17.82
N SER A 214 -10.63 10.14 18.80
CA SER A 214 -10.01 11.45 18.57
C SER A 214 -8.52 11.33 18.21
N TYR A 215 -7.83 10.30 18.71
CA TYR A 215 -6.41 10.04 18.42
C TYR A 215 -6.04 8.57 18.68
N VAL A 216 -4.84 8.17 18.24
CA VAL A 216 -4.36 6.78 18.30
C VAL A 216 -4.30 6.23 19.73
N ALA A 217 -3.81 7.01 20.70
CA ALA A 217 -3.70 6.53 22.07
C ALA A 217 -5.08 6.22 22.69
N GLU A 218 -6.11 7.02 22.41
CA GLU A 218 -7.50 6.70 22.79
C GLU A 218 -7.96 5.40 22.12
N ALA A 219 -7.74 5.25 20.81
CA ALA A 219 -8.11 4.04 20.08
C ALA A 219 -7.43 2.78 20.68
N MET A 220 -6.16 2.88 21.06
CA MET A 220 -5.42 1.77 21.67
C MET A 220 -5.96 1.34 23.05
N GLU A 221 -6.73 2.17 23.75
CA GLU A 221 -7.42 1.77 24.98
C GLU A 221 -8.59 0.81 24.70
N HIS A 222 -9.15 0.85 23.48
CA HIS A 222 -10.34 0.10 23.09
C HIS A 222 -10.07 -1.05 22.12
N ILE A 223 -9.15 -0.86 21.18
CA ILE A 223 -8.81 -1.80 20.09
C ILE A 223 -7.28 -1.97 19.94
N PRO A 224 -6.54 -2.31 21.01
CA PRO A 224 -5.07 -2.40 20.99
C PRO A 224 -4.55 -3.40 19.95
N GLU A 225 -5.32 -4.45 19.64
CA GLU A 225 -4.96 -5.50 18.68
C GLU A 225 -4.92 -5.02 17.21
N GLN A 226 -5.51 -3.86 16.91
CA GLN A 226 -5.47 -3.24 15.58
C GLN A 226 -4.22 -2.40 15.35
N PHE A 227 -3.34 -2.29 16.36
CA PHE A 227 -2.12 -1.50 16.29
C PHE A 227 -0.87 -2.38 16.45
N ASN A 228 0.16 -2.06 15.67
CA ASN A 228 1.47 -2.70 15.75
C ASN A 228 2.54 -1.63 15.98
N PHE A 229 3.10 -1.61 17.19
CA PHE A 229 4.22 -0.74 17.57
C PHE A 229 5.49 -1.53 17.91
N ASP A 230 5.48 -2.84 17.71
CA ASP A 230 6.60 -3.73 18.05
C ASP A 230 7.44 -4.06 16.82
N HIS A 231 6.81 -4.11 15.64
CA HIS A 231 7.50 -4.24 14.35
C HIS A 231 6.72 -3.55 13.20
N PRO A 232 6.39 -2.25 13.33
CA PRO A 232 5.64 -1.52 12.30
C PRO A 232 6.43 -1.42 10.99
N GLN A 233 5.76 -1.67 9.87
CA GLN A 233 6.37 -1.50 8.57
C GLN A 233 6.70 -0.03 8.30
N LEU A 234 7.93 0.25 7.81
CA LEU A 234 8.32 1.59 7.37
C LEU A 234 8.14 1.71 5.85
N ARG A 235 7.10 2.41 5.42
CA ARG A 235 6.63 2.51 4.03
C ARG A 235 6.60 3.96 3.56
N ASP A 236 6.59 4.18 2.25
CA ASP A 236 6.18 5.48 1.69
C ASP A 236 4.81 5.40 0.99
N THR A 237 4.35 4.17 0.73
CA THR A 237 3.04 3.89 0.15
C THR A 237 2.43 2.66 0.82
N PHE A 238 1.20 2.79 1.28
CA PHE A 238 0.42 1.70 1.87
C PHE A 238 -1.06 1.97 1.62
N SER A 239 -1.79 0.93 1.20
CA SER A 239 -3.20 1.08 0.89
C SER A 239 -4.04 1.10 2.16
N THR A 240 -5.05 1.96 2.20
CA THR A 240 -6.15 1.76 3.14
C THR A 240 -6.81 0.41 2.85
N PRO A 241 -7.34 -0.28 3.87
CA PRO A 241 -8.09 -1.51 3.63
C PRO A 241 -9.28 -1.25 2.71
N VAL A 242 -9.59 -2.23 1.86
CA VAL A 242 -10.85 -2.20 1.11
C VAL A 242 -12.01 -2.19 2.10
N ALA A 243 -13.04 -1.41 1.80
CA ALA A 243 -14.25 -1.30 2.60
C ALA A 243 -15.44 -1.97 1.88
N PRO A 244 -15.48 -3.31 1.76
CA PRO A 244 -16.55 -4.00 1.05
C PRO A 244 -17.83 -3.98 1.89
N GLY A 245 -18.93 -3.45 1.36
CA GLY A 245 -20.22 -3.36 2.06
C GLY A 245 -20.43 -2.00 2.73
N PRO A 246 -21.32 -1.89 3.74
CA PRO A 246 -21.72 -0.59 4.29
C PRO A 246 -20.68 0.02 5.25
N LEU A 247 -19.74 -0.80 5.74
CA LEU A 247 -18.78 -0.39 6.76
C LEU A 247 -17.59 0.31 6.12
N GLY A 248 -17.07 1.34 6.80
CA GLY A 248 -15.84 2.04 6.42
C GLY A 248 -14.57 1.26 6.76
N ALA A 249 -13.42 1.91 6.64
CA ALA A 249 -12.12 1.39 7.01
C ALA A 249 -11.22 2.53 7.50
N TRP A 250 -10.08 2.20 8.10
CA TRP A 250 -9.07 3.20 8.42
C TRP A 250 -7.65 2.65 8.32
N LEU A 251 -6.70 3.55 8.09
CA LEU A 251 -5.27 3.33 8.14
C LEU A 251 -4.63 4.41 9.02
N ALA A 252 -3.87 4.02 10.03
CA ALA A 252 -3.10 4.93 10.85
C ALA A 252 -1.61 4.82 10.49
N ILE A 253 -1.01 5.97 10.22
CA ILE A 253 0.44 6.10 10.00
C ILE A 253 1.05 7.05 11.02
N ARG A 254 2.29 6.80 11.41
CA ARG A 254 3.09 7.68 12.28
C ARG A 254 4.39 8.05 11.60
N TYR A 255 4.80 9.31 11.65
CA TYR A 255 6.12 9.72 11.15
C TYR A 255 6.71 10.85 11.99
N ASN A 256 8.02 11.02 11.88
CA ASN A 256 8.73 12.16 12.48
C ASN A 256 8.99 13.23 11.40
N VAL A 257 8.77 14.49 11.76
CA VAL A 257 8.88 15.63 10.84
C VAL A 257 10.33 16.10 10.76
N VAL A 258 11.12 15.44 9.91
CA VAL A 258 12.57 15.70 9.80
C VAL A 258 12.96 16.69 8.71
N ASN A 259 12.13 16.87 7.69
CA ASN A 259 12.45 17.69 6.53
C ASN A 259 11.52 18.90 6.48
N PRO A 260 12.04 20.14 6.51
CA PRO A 260 11.25 21.34 6.28
C PRO A 260 10.83 21.44 4.81
N GLY A 261 9.55 21.63 4.54
CA GLY A 261 9.03 21.90 3.20
C GLY A 261 7.57 21.45 3.01
N PRO A 262 6.93 21.89 1.92
CA PRO A 262 5.64 21.37 1.52
C PRO A 262 5.83 20.04 0.78
N PHE A 263 5.14 19.01 1.23
CA PHE A 263 5.22 17.67 0.67
C PHE A 263 3.83 17.15 0.38
N LEU A 264 3.63 16.64 -0.83
CA LEU A 264 2.36 16.08 -1.24
C LEU A 264 2.08 14.77 -0.47
N LEU A 265 0.83 14.63 -0.05
CA LEU A 265 0.23 13.41 0.47
C LEU A 265 -1.03 13.17 -0.35
N HIS A 266 -1.13 12.03 -1.01
CA HIS A 266 -2.20 11.75 -1.96
C HIS A 266 -2.51 10.26 -2.07
#